data_AF-A0A0Q5LJC6-F1
#
_entry.id   AF-A0A0Q5LJC6-F1
#
_cell.length_a   1.000
_cell.length_b   1.000
_cell.length_c   1.000
_cell.angle_alpha   90.00
_cell.angle_beta   90.00
_cell.angle_gamma   90.00
#
_symmetry.space_group_name_H-M   'P 1'
#
loop_
_entity.id
_entity.type
_entity.pdbx_description
1 polymer ?
#
loop_
_entity_poly.entity_id
_entity_poly.type
_entity_poly.pdbx_seq_one_letter_code
_entity_poly.pdbx_strand_id
1 'polypeptide(L)'
;MGAAVKAHAWQLVALGLAGLLLWQTLHRHAAELDAANTHATLSSERAANESNARRQAERYRTLEGNHRDDIAKITADASTVNAAAVGDAIRARAAHDRLQRDVAEFLTAHRVAAQARAAAGDGAPDSAALDLLADLRRRADERAGELAEIADRARISGTACERAYDSAHALSVAAQQP
;
A
#
# COMPACT_ATOMS: atom_id res chain seq x y z
N MET A 1 79.12 -21.50 -62.48
CA MET A 1 77.72 -21.08 -62.22
C MET A 1 77.38 -20.88 -60.73
N GLY A 2 78.35 -20.91 -59.80
CA GLY A 2 78.08 -20.70 -58.36
C GLY A 2 78.18 -19.26 -57.83
N ALA A 3 78.75 -18.32 -58.59
CA ALA A 3 79.02 -16.95 -58.11
C ALA A 3 77.82 -15.99 -58.22
N ALA A 4 77.02 -16.08 -59.29
CA ALA A 4 75.84 -15.23 -59.48
C ALA A 4 74.69 -15.57 -58.51
N VAL A 5 74.60 -16.83 -58.08
CA VAL A 5 73.60 -17.29 -57.10
C VAL A 5 73.83 -16.63 -55.72
N LYS A 6 75.09 -16.39 -55.34
CA LYS A 6 75.43 -15.67 -54.10
C LYS A 6 75.02 -14.20 -54.14
N ALA A 7 75.08 -13.57 -55.31
CA ALA A 7 74.81 -12.14 -55.48
C ALA A 7 73.30 -11.78 -55.44
N HIS A 8 72.40 -12.72 -55.72
CA HIS A 8 70.94 -12.49 -55.64
C HIS A 8 70.29 -13.08 -54.38
N ALA A 9 71.02 -13.92 -53.64
CA ALA A 9 70.54 -14.51 -52.39
C ALA A 9 70.14 -13.46 -51.33
N TRP A 10 70.90 -12.37 -51.21
CA TRP A 10 70.58 -11.30 -50.25
C TRP A 10 69.33 -10.50 -50.62
N GLN A 11 69.04 -10.33 -51.92
CA GLN A 11 67.83 -9.64 -52.40
C GLN A 11 66.56 -10.44 -52.09
N LEU A 12 66.63 -11.77 -52.25
CA LEU A 12 65.52 -12.66 -51.88
C LEU A 12 65.28 -12.66 -50.36
N VAL A 13 66.34 -12.65 -49.55
CA VAL A 13 66.23 -12.51 -48.09
C VAL A 13 65.61 -11.17 -47.71
N ALA A 14 66.04 -10.06 -48.34
CA ALA A 14 65.50 -8.74 -48.07
C ALA A 14 64.00 -8.63 -48.44
N LEU A 15 63.59 -9.20 -49.57
CA LEU A 15 62.18 -9.26 -49.98
C LEU A 15 61.34 -10.15 -49.05
N GLY A 16 61.89 -11.29 -48.61
CA GLY A 16 61.24 -12.15 -47.63
C GLY A 16 61.03 -11.44 -46.29
N LEU A 17 62.03 -10.70 -45.80
CA LEU A 17 61.93 -9.87 -44.60
C LEU A 17 60.92 -8.73 -44.76
N ALA A 18 60.92 -8.05 -45.91
CA ALA A 18 59.95 -7.00 -46.19
C ALA A 18 58.50 -7.54 -46.22
N GLY A 19 58.30 -8.71 -46.85
CA GLY A 19 57.01 -9.40 -46.85
C GLY A 19 56.57 -9.84 -45.45
N LEU A 20 57.49 -10.35 -44.63
CA LEU A 20 57.23 -10.72 -43.25
C LEU A 20 56.84 -9.51 -42.39
N LEU A 21 57.57 -8.40 -42.52
CA LEU A 21 57.29 -7.16 -41.80
C LEU A 21 55.92 -6.60 -42.22
N LEU A 22 55.61 -6.60 -43.52
CA LEU A 22 54.31 -6.18 -44.03
C LEU A 22 53.17 -7.08 -43.53
N TRP A 23 53.38 -8.39 -43.50
CA TRP A 23 52.41 -9.31 -42.89
C TRP A 23 52.20 -8.95 -41.42
N GLN A 24 53.28 -8.84 -40.63
CA GLN A 24 53.20 -8.54 -39.21
C GLN A 24 52.47 -7.23 -38.92
N THR A 25 52.71 -6.17 -39.70
CA THR A 25 52.00 -4.88 -39.53
C THR A 25 50.52 -5.00 -39.84
N LEU A 26 50.16 -5.62 -40.96
CA LEU A 26 48.75 -5.84 -41.33
C LEU A 26 48.00 -6.66 -40.26
N HIS A 27 48.64 -7.71 -39.72
CA HIS A 27 48.02 -8.56 -38.72
C HIS A 27 47.84 -7.84 -37.38
N ARG A 28 48.81 -6.98 -36.98
CA ARG A 28 48.69 -6.12 -35.79
C ARG A 28 47.59 -5.08 -35.94
N HIS A 29 47.49 -4.42 -37.10
CA HIS A 29 46.44 -3.43 -37.33
C HIS A 29 45.05 -4.05 -37.37
N ALA A 30 44.91 -5.24 -37.95
CA ALA A 30 43.66 -5.99 -37.86
C ALA A 30 43.29 -6.30 -36.39
N ALA A 31 44.26 -6.75 -35.59
CA ALA A 31 44.04 -7.00 -34.17
C ALA A 31 43.71 -5.72 -33.35
N GLU A 32 44.34 -4.59 -33.67
CA GLU A 32 44.06 -3.29 -33.03
C GLU A 32 42.66 -2.77 -33.36
N LEU A 33 42.21 -2.92 -34.62
CA LEU A 33 40.85 -2.56 -35.03
C LEU A 33 39.81 -3.45 -34.36
N ASP A 34 40.06 -4.75 -34.27
CA ASP A 34 39.18 -5.69 -33.56
C ASP A 34 39.11 -5.37 -32.06
N ALA A 35 40.25 -5.03 -31.44
CA ALA A 35 40.29 -4.55 -30.06
C ALA A 35 39.50 -3.24 -29.89
N ALA A 36 39.69 -2.26 -30.79
CA ALA A 36 38.96 -1.00 -30.73
C ALA A 36 37.45 -1.19 -30.90
N ASN A 37 37.03 -2.04 -31.85
CA ASN A 37 35.63 -2.38 -32.08
C ASN A 37 35.02 -3.09 -30.88
N THR A 38 35.70 -4.09 -30.31
CA THR A 38 35.21 -4.80 -29.12
C THR A 38 35.09 -3.87 -27.91
N HIS A 39 36.06 -2.97 -27.68
CA HIS A 39 35.95 -1.96 -26.63
C HIS A 39 34.79 -0.99 -26.86
N ALA A 40 34.58 -0.53 -28.10
CA ALA A 40 33.47 0.34 -28.46
C ALA A 40 32.12 -0.36 -28.22
N THR A 41 31.95 -1.59 -28.71
CA THR A 41 30.72 -2.38 -28.51
C THR A 41 30.46 -2.61 -27.02
N LEU A 42 31.45 -3.08 -26.25
CA LEU A 42 31.30 -3.30 -24.81
C LEU A 42 30.95 -2.02 -24.05
N SER A 43 31.55 -0.87 -24.42
CA SER A 43 31.20 0.41 -23.79
C SER A 43 29.77 0.84 -24.10
N SER A 44 29.31 0.63 -25.34
CA SER A 44 27.94 0.93 -25.75
C SER A 44 26.91 0.03 -25.07
N GLU A 45 27.21 -1.26 -24.91
CA GLU A 45 26.37 -2.22 -24.18
C GLU A 45 26.30 -1.86 -22.70
N ARG A 46 27.43 -1.50 -22.07
CA ARG A 46 27.45 -1.01 -20.68
C ARG A 46 26.59 0.24 -20.51
N ALA A 47 26.72 1.22 -21.38
CA ALA A 47 25.91 2.43 -21.33
C ALA A 47 24.40 2.14 -21.53
N ALA A 48 24.06 1.23 -22.46
CA ALA A 48 22.69 0.79 -22.67
C ALA A 48 22.14 0.08 -21.42
N ASN A 49 22.90 -0.84 -20.83
CA ASN A 49 22.56 -1.54 -19.61
C ASN A 49 22.39 -0.61 -18.41
N GLU A 50 23.29 0.36 -18.23
CA GLU A 50 23.15 1.39 -17.19
C GLU A 50 21.89 2.24 -17.39
N SER A 51 21.60 2.64 -18.63
CA SER A 51 20.39 3.42 -18.92
C SER A 51 19.11 2.62 -18.65
N ASN A 52 19.10 1.33 -19.01
CA ASN A 52 18.01 0.41 -18.70
C ASN A 52 17.86 0.24 -17.18
N ALA A 53 18.96 0.00 -16.46
CA ALA A 53 18.95 -0.15 -15.01
C ALA A 53 18.42 1.12 -14.30
N ARG A 54 18.82 2.32 -14.75
CA ARG A 54 18.30 3.60 -14.21
C ARG A 54 16.80 3.74 -14.45
N ARG A 55 16.33 3.48 -15.68
CA ARG A 55 14.90 3.51 -16.01
C ARG A 55 14.08 2.56 -15.14
N GLN A 56 14.54 1.32 -14.95
CA GLN A 56 13.84 0.37 -14.09
C GLN A 56 13.84 0.83 -12.63
N ALA A 57 14.96 1.34 -12.12
CA ALA A 57 15.04 1.85 -10.75
C ALA A 57 14.10 3.05 -10.52
N GLU A 58 14.01 3.98 -11.48
CA GLU A 58 13.08 5.11 -11.43
C GLU A 58 11.62 4.64 -11.45
N ARG A 59 11.27 3.70 -12.33
CA ARG A 59 9.93 3.08 -12.36
C ARG A 59 9.56 2.49 -11.00
N TYR A 60 10.43 1.68 -10.40
CA TYR A 60 10.16 1.09 -9.08
C TYR A 60 10.02 2.15 -7.99
N ARG A 61 10.83 3.21 -8.00
CA ARG A 61 10.70 4.32 -7.04
C ARG A 61 9.36 5.03 -7.18
N THR A 62 8.89 5.26 -8.41
CA THR A 62 7.58 5.89 -8.65
C THR A 62 6.44 4.99 -8.18
N LEU A 63 6.48 3.70 -8.51
CA LEU A 63 5.46 2.74 -8.08
C LEU A 63 5.37 2.64 -6.55
N GLU A 64 6.52 2.55 -5.89
CA GLU A 64 6.63 2.56 -4.43
C GLU A 64 6.15 3.88 -3.81
N GLY A 65 6.48 5.01 -4.44
CA GLY A 65 5.98 6.33 -4.04
C GLY A 65 4.46 6.40 -4.07
N ASN A 66 3.86 5.97 -5.19
CA ASN A 66 2.40 5.92 -5.34
C ASN A 66 1.76 5.00 -4.29
N HIS A 67 2.35 3.83 -4.02
CA HIS A 67 1.86 2.92 -2.99
C HIS A 67 1.88 3.56 -1.59
N ARG A 68 2.94 4.30 -1.24
CA ARG A 68 3.00 5.02 0.05
C ARG A 68 1.93 6.10 0.14
N ASP A 69 1.70 6.84 -0.95
CA ASP A 69 0.67 7.87 -1.01
C ASP A 69 -0.74 7.27 -0.86
N ASP A 70 -0.99 6.12 -1.50
CA ASP A 70 -2.24 5.37 -1.33
C ASP A 70 -2.44 4.93 0.13
N ILE A 71 -1.42 4.37 0.77
CA ILE A 71 -1.48 3.93 2.17
C ILE A 71 -1.71 5.12 3.12
N ALA A 72 -1.05 6.26 2.87
CA ALA A 72 -1.25 7.47 3.63
C ALA A 72 -2.70 7.97 3.51
N LYS A 73 -3.26 7.96 2.30
CA LYS A 73 -4.67 8.32 2.05
C LYS A 73 -5.63 7.33 2.74
N ILE A 74 -5.39 6.04 2.62
CA ILE A 74 -6.21 5.00 3.27
C ILE A 74 -6.26 5.22 4.78
N THR A 75 -5.11 5.52 5.38
CA THR A 75 -4.97 5.81 6.81
C THR A 75 -5.71 7.08 7.21
N ALA A 76 -5.56 8.16 6.44
CA ALA A 76 -6.25 9.42 6.69
C ALA A 76 -7.77 9.28 6.59
N ASP A 77 -8.28 8.59 5.56
CA ASP A 77 -9.69 8.29 5.39
C ASP A 77 -10.23 7.47 6.57
N ALA A 78 -9.54 6.40 6.97
CA ALA A 78 -9.95 5.56 8.09
C ALA A 78 -10.01 6.35 9.40
N SER A 79 -9.05 7.25 9.64
CA SER A 79 -9.04 8.14 10.81
C SER A 79 -10.23 9.10 10.82
N THR A 80 -10.59 9.63 9.65
CA THR A 80 -11.74 10.54 9.49
C THR A 80 -13.06 9.82 9.76
N VAL A 81 -13.24 8.63 9.19
CA VAL A 81 -14.43 7.80 9.41
C VAL A 81 -14.52 7.37 10.88
N ASN A 82 -13.40 7.02 11.51
CA ASN A 82 -13.36 6.68 12.93
C ASN A 82 -13.75 7.88 13.82
N ALA A 83 -13.26 9.08 13.53
CA ALA A 83 -13.65 10.28 14.26
C ALA A 83 -15.14 10.57 14.12
N ALA A 84 -15.72 10.37 12.93
CA ALA A 84 -17.15 10.49 12.70
C ALA A 84 -17.95 9.46 13.53
N ALA A 85 -17.55 8.19 13.50
CA ALA A 85 -18.19 7.12 14.27
C ALA A 85 -18.14 7.37 15.79
N VAL A 86 -17.01 7.85 16.31
CA VAL A 86 -16.90 8.28 17.71
C VAL A 86 -17.85 9.44 18.01
N GLY A 87 -17.97 10.42 17.11
CA GLY A 87 -18.91 11.52 17.24
C GLY A 87 -20.38 11.05 17.25
N ASP A 88 -20.73 10.09 16.40
CA ASP A 88 -22.05 9.45 16.38
C ASP A 88 -22.34 8.70 17.67
N ALA A 89 -21.37 7.92 18.18
CA ALA A 89 -21.51 7.21 19.44
C ALA A 89 -21.74 8.18 20.63
N ILE A 90 -21.06 9.32 20.67
CA ILE A 90 -21.28 10.36 21.69
C ILE A 90 -22.70 10.92 21.59
N ARG A 91 -23.18 11.23 20.38
CA ARG A 91 -24.55 11.72 20.16
C ARG A 91 -25.59 10.69 20.58
N ALA A 92 -25.37 9.41 20.28
CA ALA A 92 -26.24 8.32 20.66
C ALA A 92 -26.32 8.18 22.19
N ARG A 93 -25.17 8.20 22.89
CA ARG A 93 -25.13 8.19 24.37
C ARG A 93 -25.87 9.38 24.98
N ALA A 94 -25.66 10.58 24.45
CA ALA A 94 -26.38 11.76 24.93
C ALA A 94 -27.90 11.68 24.71
N ALA A 95 -28.34 11.04 23.62
CA ALA A 95 -29.76 10.80 23.35
C ALA A 95 -30.34 9.73 24.29
N HIS A 96 -29.60 8.64 24.54
CA HIS A 96 -29.94 7.63 25.52
C HIS A 96 -30.13 8.25 26.91
N ASP A 97 -29.17 9.05 27.38
CA ASP A 97 -29.23 9.66 28.71
C ASP A 97 -30.41 10.65 28.85
N ARG A 98 -30.77 11.36 27.78
CA ARG A 98 -31.99 12.19 27.75
C ARG A 98 -33.23 11.32 27.89
N LEU A 99 -33.35 10.27 27.08
CA LEU A 99 -34.49 9.35 27.13
C LEU A 99 -34.62 8.69 28.52
N GLN A 100 -33.51 8.31 29.17
CA GLN A 100 -33.55 7.74 30.52
C GLN A 100 -34.12 8.73 31.55
N ARG A 101 -33.80 10.02 31.43
CA ARG A 101 -34.40 11.06 32.29
C ARG A 101 -35.89 11.21 32.04
N ASP A 102 -36.28 11.29 30.77
CA ASP A 102 -37.69 11.44 30.38
C ASP A 102 -38.52 10.23 30.86
N VAL A 103 -37.97 9.01 30.74
CA VAL A 103 -38.59 7.79 31.26
C VAL A 103 -38.69 7.81 32.78
N ALA A 104 -37.65 8.24 33.50
CA ALA A 104 -37.68 8.33 34.96
C ALA A 104 -38.73 9.35 35.46
N GLU A 105 -38.84 10.49 34.78
CA GLU A 105 -39.87 11.50 35.07
C GLU A 105 -41.27 10.93 34.81
N PHE A 106 -41.47 10.27 33.67
CA PHE A 106 -42.73 9.62 33.33
C PHE A 106 -43.13 8.57 34.37
N LEU A 107 -42.21 7.68 34.76
CA LEU A 107 -42.47 6.66 35.78
C LEU A 107 -42.83 7.29 37.12
N THR A 108 -42.17 8.37 37.50
CA THR A 108 -42.47 9.10 38.75
C THR A 108 -43.87 9.71 38.71
N ALA A 109 -44.22 10.43 37.64
CA ALA A 109 -45.55 11.01 37.45
C ALA A 109 -46.64 9.92 37.43
N HIS A 110 -46.38 8.80 36.77
CA HIS A 110 -47.30 7.67 36.72
C HIS A 110 -47.53 7.04 38.10
N ARG A 111 -46.47 6.86 38.90
CA ARG A 111 -46.60 6.35 40.29
C ARG A 111 -47.43 7.27 41.17
N VAL A 112 -47.21 8.59 41.09
CA VAL A 112 -48.00 9.58 41.85
C VAL A 112 -49.48 9.49 41.46
N ALA A 113 -49.78 9.44 40.16
CA ALA A 113 -51.15 9.30 39.68
C ALA A 113 -51.80 7.97 40.10
N ALA A 114 -51.05 6.86 40.05
CA ALA A 114 -51.53 5.56 40.47
C ALA A 114 -51.84 5.51 41.98
N GLN A 115 -50.99 6.13 42.81
CA GLN A 115 -51.23 6.26 44.25
C GLN A 115 -52.46 7.12 44.54
N ALA A 116 -52.66 8.23 43.81
CA ALA A 116 -53.85 9.07 43.95
C ALA A 116 -55.15 8.31 43.61
N ARG A 117 -55.16 7.51 42.53
CA ARG A 117 -56.29 6.63 42.18
C ARG A 117 -56.56 5.58 43.26
N ALA A 118 -55.51 4.95 43.79
CA ALA A 118 -55.64 3.97 44.86
C ALA A 118 -56.24 4.60 46.14
N ALA A 119 -55.82 5.81 46.50
CA ALA A 119 -56.40 6.57 47.61
C ALA A 119 -57.89 6.94 47.39
N ALA A 120 -58.32 7.06 46.14
CA ALA A 120 -59.72 7.28 45.76
C ALA A 120 -60.57 5.98 45.68
N GLY A 121 -59.98 4.81 45.95
CA GLY A 121 -60.69 3.53 46.01
C GLY A 121 -60.64 2.67 44.74
N ASP A 122 -59.91 3.09 43.70
CA ASP A 122 -59.86 2.44 42.37
C ASP A 122 -58.93 1.21 42.28
N GLY A 123 -58.65 0.56 43.42
CA GLY A 123 -57.79 -0.62 43.50
C GLY A 123 -56.31 -0.34 43.77
N ALA A 124 -55.49 -1.40 43.77
CA ALA A 124 -54.07 -1.32 44.14
C ALA A 124 -53.21 -0.80 42.97
N PRO A 125 -52.20 0.06 43.24
CA PRO A 125 -51.30 0.54 42.19
C PRO A 125 -50.33 -0.56 41.75
N ASP A 126 -50.30 -0.90 40.46
CA ASP A 126 -49.28 -1.79 39.86
C ASP A 126 -48.36 -0.99 38.92
N SER A 127 -47.14 -0.68 39.39
CA SER A 127 -46.09 -0.03 38.60
C SER A 127 -44.97 -0.98 38.15
N ALA A 128 -44.99 -2.23 38.62
CA ALA A 128 -43.85 -3.16 38.48
C ALA A 128 -43.59 -3.54 37.02
N ALA A 129 -44.64 -3.69 36.22
CA ALA A 129 -44.53 -4.01 34.80
C ALA A 129 -43.84 -2.89 34.00
N LEU A 130 -44.16 -1.62 34.28
CA LEU A 130 -43.54 -0.46 33.63
C LEU A 130 -42.07 -0.31 34.03
N ASP A 131 -41.75 -0.55 35.30
CA ASP A 131 -40.38 -0.52 35.80
C ASP A 131 -39.51 -1.61 35.15
N LEU A 132 -40.05 -2.82 34.98
CA LEU A 132 -39.37 -3.91 34.28
C LEU A 132 -39.12 -3.55 32.80
N LEU A 133 -40.11 -2.99 32.10
CA LEU A 133 -39.96 -2.59 30.70
C LEU A 133 -38.89 -1.49 30.55
N ALA A 134 -38.83 -0.53 31.48
CA ALA A 134 -37.81 0.51 31.49
C ALA A 134 -36.40 -0.09 31.70
N ASP A 135 -36.24 -1.03 32.63
CA ASP A 135 -34.95 -1.70 32.85
C ASP A 135 -34.52 -2.56 31.64
N LEU A 136 -35.46 -3.34 31.07
CA LEU A 136 -35.19 -4.13 29.87
C LEU A 136 -34.80 -3.24 28.69
N ARG A 137 -35.48 -2.10 28.50
CA ARG A 137 -35.13 -1.15 27.45
C ARG A 137 -33.73 -0.57 27.67
N ARG A 138 -33.40 -0.15 28.90
CA ARG A 138 -32.07 0.37 29.24
C ARG A 138 -30.97 -0.64 28.90
N ARG A 139 -31.11 -1.88 29.37
CA ARG A 139 -30.11 -2.94 29.12
C ARG A 139 -30.00 -3.30 27.64
N ALA A 140 -31.12 -3.31 26.91
CA ALA A 140 -31.11 -3.56 25.48
C ALA A 140 -30.40 -2.45 24.71
N ASP A 141 -30.64 -1.19 25.07
CA ASP A 141 -30.01 -0.03 24.43
C ASP A 141 -28.50 0.04 24.73
N GLU A 142 -28.11 -0.17 25.98
CA GLU A 142 -26.70 -0.28 26.39
C GLU A 142 -25.98 -1.36 25.58
N ARG A 143 -26.57 -2.56 25.48
CA ARG A 143 -25.98 -3.66 24.72
C ARG A 143 -25.92 -3.38 23.22
N ALA A 144 -26.96 -2.75 22.66
CA ALA A 144 -26.98 -2.36 21.26
C ALA A 144 -25.85 -1.34 20.97
N GLY A 145 -25.61 -0.40 21.87
CA GLY A 145 -24.52 0.57 21.77
C GLY A 145 -23.14 -0.08 21.77
N GLU A 146 -22.89 -1.04 22.67
CA GLU A 146 -21.63 -1.80 22.70
C GLU A 146 -21.39 -2.56 21.39
N LEU A 147 -22.43 -3.22 20.86
CA LEU A 147 -22.35 -3.97 19.61
C LEU A 147 -22.11 -3.04 18.42
N ALA A 148 -22.75 -1.88 18.39
CA ALA A 148 -22.54 -0.88 17.35
C ALA A 148 -21.09 -0.39 17.35
N GLU A 149 -20.51 -0.08 18.51
CA GLU A 149 -19.12 0.37 18.60
C GLU A 149 -18.13 -0.68 18.07
N ILE A 150 -18.35 -1.96 18.41
CA ILE A 150 -17.54 -3.07 17.90
C ILE A 150 -17.69 -3.21 16.39
N ALA A 151 -18.93 -3.16 15.89
CA ALA A 151 -19.23 -3.30 14.46
C ALA A 151 -18.61 -2.17 13.64
N ASP A 152 -18.71 -0.92 14.09
CA ASP A 152 -18.12 0.23 13.43
C ASP A 152 -16.59 0.11 13.38
N ARG A 153 -15.95 -0.25 14.50
CA ARG A 153 -14.50 -0.44 14.55
C ARG A 153 -14.04 -1.55 13.62
N ALA A 154 -14.73 -2.68 13.63
CA ALA A 154 -14.43 -3.82 12.77
C ALA A 154 -14.57 -3.45 11.29
N ARG A 155 -15.67 -2.76 10.93
CA ARG A 155 -15.92 -2.30 9.56
C ARG A 155 -14.84 -1.32 9.09
N ILE A 156 -14.52 -0.31 9.90
CA ILE A 156 -13.51 0.70 9.54
C ILE A 156 -12.15 0.04 9.32
N SER A 157 -11.74 -0.84 10.23
CA SER A 157 -10.47 -1.56 10.13
C SER A 157 -10.46 -2.50 8.93
N GLY A 158 -11.54 -3.26 8.72
CA GLY A 158 -11.69 -4.20 7.61
C GLY A 158 -11.59 -3.51 6.26
N THR A 159 -12.37 -2.44 6.04
CA THR A 159 -12.32 -1.68 4.79
C THR A 159 -10.97 -1.01 4.58
N ALA A 160 -10.28 -0.57 5.64
CA ALA A 160 -8.91 -0.06 5.50
C ALA A 160 -7.93 -1.16 5.08
N CYS A 161 -8.03 -2.36 5.66
CA CYS A 161 -7.21 -3.51 5.30
C CYS A 161 -7.43 -3.97 3.87
N GLU A 162 -8.67 -4.07 3.42
CA GLU A 162 -9.03 -4.45 2.04
C GLU A 162 -8.40 -3.47 1.04
N ARG A 163 -8.58 -2.16 1.24
CA ARG A 163 -7.99 -1.15 0.35
C ARG A 163 -6.45 -1.17 0.36
N ALA A 164 -5.84 -1.40 1.52
CA ALA A 164 -4.39 -1.50 1.64
C ALA A 164 -3.85 -2.73 0.89
N TYR A 165 -4.56 -3.86 0.98
CA TYR A 165 -4.26 -5.06 0.22
C TYR A 165 -4.40 -4.80 -1.29
N ASP A 166 -5.48 -4.17 -1.74
CA ASP A 166 -5.68 -3.85 -3.15
C ASP A 166 -4.56 -2.97 -3.72
N SER A 167 -4.11 -1.96 -2.95
CA SER A 167 -2.97 -1.13 -3.34
C SER A 167 -1.66 -1.93 -3.43
N ALA A 168 -1.38 -2.79 -2.43
CA ALA A 168 -0.20 -3.66 -2.45
C ALA A 168 -0.24 -4.67 -3.61
N HIS A 169 -1.43 -5.23 -3.89
CA HIS A 169 -1.64 -6.13 -5.02
C HIS A 169 -1.39 -5.41 -6.34
N ALA A 170 -1.94 -4.19 -6.53
CA ALA A 170 -1.71 -3.38 -7.71
C ALA A 170 -0.22 -3.05 -7.92
N LEU A 171 0.50 -2.68 -6.85
CA LEU A 171 1.95 -2.50 -6.87
C LEU A 171 2.66 -3.77 -7.36
N SER A 172 2.30 -4.93 -6.81
CA SER A 172 2.92 -6.21 -7.16
C SER A 172 2.70 -6.59 -8.63
N VAL A 173 1.50 -6.32 -9.16
CA VAL A 173 1.15 -6.57 -10.57
C VAL A 173 1.94 -5.61 -11.46
N ALA A 174 1.99 -4.32 -11.13
CA ALA A 174 2.75 -3.33 -11.89
C ALA A 174 4.27 -3.61 -11.87
N ALA A 175 4.79 -4.11 -10.75
CA ALA A 175 6.19 -4.49 -10.58
C ALA A 175 6.62 -5.70 -11.45
N GLN A 176 5.66 -6.56 -11.83
CA GLN A 176 5.90 -7.75 -12.67
C GLN A 176 5.78 -7.46 -14.17
N GLN A 177 5.22 -6.31 -14.56
CA GLN A 177 5.11 -5.92 -15.96
C GLN A 177 6.48 -5.43 -16.48
N PRO A 178 6.92 -5.91 -17.67
CA PRO A 178 8.24 -5.57 -18.22
C PRO A 178 8.44 -4.07 -18.45
#